data_AF-A0A3S4TAM2-F1
#
_entry.id   AF-A0A3S4TAM2-F1
#
_cell.length_a   1.000
_cell.length_b   1.000
_cell.length_c   1.000
_cell.angle_alpha   90.00
_cell.angle_beta   90.00
_cell.angle_gamma   90.00
#
_symmetry.space_group_name_H-M   'P 1'
#
loop_
_entity.id
_entity.type
_entity.pdbx_description
1 polymer ?
#
loop_
_entity_poly.entity_id
_entity_poly.type
_entity_poly.pdbx_seq_one_letter_code
_entity_poly.pdbx_strand_id
1 'polypeptide(L)'
;MNLLDILSAGKRDLNEENVSSFMAWLLDPGQSHGCGVLFLKHLLNTIDKEKFEFFTENIFNTVSYRQLNPIKVDVMVEETVETSAGKRRDIDIVIILSKGDIFHVLGIENKIRKSACDHNQLKDEYEGLASSYPDAEISFLYLTPGKSNRFKDAFRLLPEKITSLHLSWTKTASVLDEVTFTDILRNILRDDTEAKIDPLSQEVRFVLKSFILFAENGFRSQTYKEASASVSGSRTKYFKGVVAGLEGIETLSEQKEVFIGYIGGINELQKADLSQLENRPFKWDDNLDGKKASNWIEKDEFVGIVKKKGWTDS
;
A
#
# COMPACT_ATOMS: atom_id res chain seq x y z
N MET A 1 9.54 13.50 -14.99
CA MET A 1 8.41 13.96 -14.15
C MET A 1 7.55 12.75 -13.87
N ASN A 2 7.25 12.40 -12.63
CA ASN A 2 6.37 11.28 -12.28
C ASN A 2 4.97 11.85 -12.01
N LEU A 3 3.93 11.26 -12.59
CA LEU A 3 2.55 11.73 -12.41
C LEU A 3 2.13 11.73 -10.94
N LEU A 4 2.53 10.70 -10.19
CA LEU A 4 2.14 10.53 -8.78
C LEU A 4 2.91 11.46 -7.86
N ASP A 5 4.11 11.90 -8.25
CA ASP A 5 4.82 12.98 -7.54
C ASP A 5 4.02 14.29 -7.59
N ILE A 6 3.33 14.57 -8.71
CA ILE A 6 2.48 15.76 -8.83
C ILE A 6 1.26 15.64 -7.90
N LEU A 7 0.61 14.47 -7.89
CA LEU A 7 -0.57 14.22 -7.06
C LEU A 7 -0.22 14.24 -5.56
N SER A 8 0.99 13.79 -5.20
CA SER A 8 1.49 13.81 -3.83
C SER A 8 2.21 15.10 -3.42
N ALA A 9 2.38 16.07 -4.32
CA ALA A 9 2.99 17.38 -4.02
C ALA A 9 2.09 18.29 -3.14
N GLY A 10 0.83 17.90 -2.92
CA GLY A 10 -0.10 18.59 -2.04
C GLY A 10 0.24 18.45 -0.54
N LYS A 11 -0.62 18.99 0.34
CA LYS A 11 -0.43 18.90 1.80
C LYS A 11 -0.61 17.49 2.38
N ARG A 12 -1.07 16.52 1.59
CA ARG A 12 -1.30 15.13 1.97
C ARG A 12 -0.66 14.23 0.93
N ASP A 13 0.16 13.28 1.38
CA ASP A 13 0.61 12.16 0.56
C ASP A 13 -0.60 11.32 0.12
N LEU A 14 -0.46 10.53 -0.95
CA LEU A 14 -1.48 9.55 -1.32
C LEU A 14 -1.61 8.52 -0.18
N ASN A 15 -2.83 8.33 0.32
CA ASN A 15 -3.13 7.38 1.39
C ASN A 15 -3.46 5.98 0.83
N GLU A 16 -3.68 5.01 1.72
CA GLU A 16 -4.12 3.66 1.39
C GLU A 16 -5.33 3.67 0.43
N GLU A 17 -6.40 4.42 0.75
CA GLU A 17 -7.62 4.55 -0.06
C GLU A 17 -7.31 5.03 -1.50
N ASN A 18 -6.41 5.99 -1.67
CA ASN A 18 -6.00 6.48 -2.99
C ASN A 18 -5.25 5.42 -3.80
N VAL A 19 -4.41 4.63 -3.12
CA VAL A 19 -3.67 3.53 -3.75
C VAL A 19 -4.63 2.39 -4.11
N SER A 20 -5.57 2.05 -3.23
CA SER A 20 -6.63 1.06 -3.49
C SER A 20 -7.51 1.49 -4.67
N SER A 21 -7.89 2.77 -4.74
CA SER A 21 -8.63 3.33 -5.88
C SER A 21 -7.85 3.22 -7.20
N PHE A 22 -6.55 3.51 -7.18
CA PHE A 22 -5.70 3.37 -8.36
C PHE A 22 -5.55 1.90 -8.79
N MET A 23 -5.39 0.98 -7.84
CA MET A 23 -5.34 -0.45 -8.10
C MET A 23 -6.67 -0.95 -8.69
N ALA A 24 -7.80 -0.59 -8.10
CA ALA A 24 -9.12 -0.95 -8.59
C ALA A 24 -9.34 -0.45 -10.02
N TRP A 25 -8.93 0.79 -10.31
CA TRP A 25 -8.94 1.32 -11.67
C TRP A 25 -8.09 0.51 -12.65
N LEU A 26 -6.92 -0.02 -12.24
CA LEU A 26 -6.12 -0.91 -13.09
C LEU A 26 -6.70 -2.33 -13.22
N LEU A 27 -7.45 -2.79 -12.22
CA LEU A 27 -8.00 -4.14 -12.12
C LEU A 27 -9.32 -4.30 -12.87
N ASP A 28 -10.04 -3.22 -13.09
CA ASP A 28 -11.31 -3.20 -13.81
C ASP A 28 -11.10 -3.10 -15.34
N PRO A 29 -11.36 -4.18 -16.10
CA PRO A 29 -11.15 -4.19 -17.55
C PRO A 29 -12.04 -3.21 -18.32
N GLY A 30 -13.12 -2.70 -17.69
CA GLY A 30 -14.04 -1.73 -18.27
C GLY A 30 -13.56 -0.28 -18.18
N GLN A 31 -12.47 -0.01 -17.45
CA GLN A 31 -11.95 1.34 -17.27
C GLN A 31 -11.09 1.81 -18.44
N SER A 32 -10.93 3.13 -18.55
CA SER A 32 -10.22 3.78 -19.66
C SER A 32 -8.69 3.77 -19.53
N HIS A 33 -8.10 2.87 -18.73
CA HIS A 33 -6.64 2.82 -18.54
C HIS A 33 -5.89 2.28 -19.77
N GLY A 34 -6.52 1.49 -20.64
CA GLY A 34 -5.89 1.00 -21.87
C GLY A 34 -5.08 -0.30 -21.71
N CYS A 35 -5.11 -0.94 -20.54
CA CYS A 35 -4.53 -2.29 -20.35
C CYS A 35 -5.55 -3.41 -20.58
N GLY A 36 -6.84 -3.08 -20.75
CA GLY A 36 -7.92 -4.06 -20.81
C GLY A 36 -7.85 -5.03 -19.63
N VAL A 37 -7.96 -6.33 -19.89
CA VAL A 37 -7.93 -7.36 -18.83
C VAL A 37 -6.53 -7.85 -18.48
N LEU A 38 -5.48 -7.33 -19.14
CA LEU A 38 -4.13 -7.81 -18.97
C LEU A 38 -3.69 -7.80 -17.50
N PHE A 39 -3.87 -6.66 -16.82
CA PHE A 39 -3.44 -6.52 -15.43
C PHE A 39 -4.14 -7.51 -14.50
N LEU A 40 -5.47 -7.63 -14.63
CA LEU A 40 -6.27 -8.60 -13.89
C LEU A 40 -5.79 -10.04 -14.13
N LYS A 41 -5.53 -10.45 -15.39
CA LYS A 41 -5.02 -11.80 -15.68
C LYS A 41 -3.69 -12.08 -15.00
N HIS A 42 -2.76 -11.13 -15.07
CA HIS A 42 -1.46 -11.29 -14.43
C HIS A 42 -1.60 -11.41 -12.90
N LEU A 43 -2.48 -10.62 -12.28
CA LEU A 43 -2.73 -10.72 -10.84
C LEU A 43 -3.36 -12.07 -10.46
N LEU A 44 -4.45 -12.46 -11.13
CA LEU A 44 -5.15 -13.73 -10.86
C LEU A 44 -4.22 -14.94 -11.02
N ASN A 45 -3.42 -14.97 -12.09
CA ASN A 45 -2.43 -16.03 -12.29
C ASN A 45 -1.31 -16.04 -11.24
N THR A 46 -1.00 -14.88 -10.65
CA THR A 46 -0.02 -14.80 -9.55
C THR A 46 -0.61 -15.32 -8.24
N ILE A 47 -1.91 -15.11 -8.02
CA ILE A 47 -2.61 -15.65 -6.84
C ILE A 47 -2.70 -17.16 -6.94
N ASP A 48 -3.31 -17.68 -8.02
CA ASP A 48 -3.49 -19.11 -8.23
C ASP A 48 -3.89 -19.36 -9.70
N LYS A 49 -2.89 -19.72 -10.52
CA LYS A 49 -3.11 -19.93 -11.96
C LYS A 49 -4.15 -21.02 -12.24
N GLU A 50 -4.10 -22.15 -11.54
CA GLU A 50 -5.00 -23.28 -11.81
C GLU A 50 -6.44 -22.92 -11.44
N LYS A 51 -6.64 -22.28 -10.29
CA LYS A 51 -7.96 -21.86 -9.83
C LYS A 51 -8.59 -20.78 -10.72
N PHE A 52 -7.81 -19.84 -11.21
CA PHE A 52 -8.31 -18.74 -12.04
C PHE A 52 -8.21 -19.00 -13.56
N GLU A 53 -7.76 -20.17 -14.00
CA GLU A 53 -7.59 -20.52 -15.42
C GLU A 53 -8.91 -20.32 -16.19
N PHE A 54 -10.02 -20.84 -15.65
CA PHE A 54 -11.34 -20.67 -16.27
C PHE A 54 -11.68 -19.20 -16.56
N PHE A 55 -11.48 -18.31 -15.60
CA PHE A 55 -11.77 -16.88 -15.77
C PHE A 55 -10.78 -16.23 -16.73
N THR A 56 -9.47 -16.49 -16.56
CA THR A 56 -8.41 -15.83 -17.33
C THR A 56 -8.41 -16.26 -18.81
N GLU A 57 -8.82 -17.49 -19.14
CA GLU A 57 -8.97 -17.94 -20.53
C GLU A 57 -10.24 -17.38 -21.19
N ASN A 58 -11.32 -17.21 -20.42
CA ASN A 58 -12.61 -16.80 -20.96
C ASN A 58 -12.82 -15.28 -20.98
N ILE A 59 -12.01 -14.50 -20.27
CA ILE A 59 -12.13 -13.05 -20.26
C ILE A 59 -11.36 -12.41 -21.43
N PHE A 60 -12.07 -11.64 -22.26
CA PHE A 60 -11.52 -11.07 -23.49
C PHE A 60 -10.95 -9.65 -23.28
N ASN A 61 -9.83 -9.34 -23.93
CA ASN A 61 -9.21 -8.00 -23.95
C ASN A 61 -10.06 -6.97 -24.70
N THR A 62 -10.68 -7.39 -25.80
CA THR A 62 -11.46 -6.54 -26.69
C THR A 62 -12.90 -6.97 -26.70
N VAL A 63 -13.75 -6.16 -26.09
CA VAL A 63 -15.21 -6.26 -26.17
C VAL A 63 -15.61 -5.41 -27.38
N SER A 64 -16.12 -6.03 -28.44
CA SER A 64 -16.67 -5.29 -29.59
C SER A 64 -18.17 -5.08 -29.39
N TYR A 65 -18.78 -4.17 -30.15
CA TYR A 65 -20.23 -3.99 -30.16
C TYR A 65 -21.03 -5.29 -30.48
N ARG A 66 -20.37 -6.34 -30.99
CA ARG A 66 -20.97 -7.65 -31.30
C ARG A 66 -20.62 -8.75 -30.31
N GLN A 67 -19.66 -8.53 -29.40
CA GLN A 67 -19.15 -9.55 -28.49
C GLN A 67 -19.04 -8.95 -27.11
N LEU A 68 -19.97 -9.33 -26.22
CA LEU A 68 -19.86 -9.07 -24.79
C LEU A 68 -18.82 -10.01 -24.19
N ASN A 69 -18.17 -9.55 -23.13
CA ASN A 69 -17.26 -10.39 -22.36
C ASN A 69 -18.10 -11.49 -21.68
N PRO A 70 -17.79 -12.79 -21.87
CA PRO A 70 -18.58 -13.84 -21.24
C PRO A 70 -18.34 -13.94 -19.73
N ILE A 71 -17.22 -13.37 -19.24
CA ILE A 71 -16.98 -13.14 -17.82
C ILE A 71 -17.40 -11.71 -17.49
N LYS A 72 -18.32 -11.56 -16.54
CA LYS A 72 -18.59 -10.27 -15.91
C LYS A 72 -17.58 -10.05 -14.79
N VAL A 73 -16.98 -8.87 -14.77
CA VAL A 73 -16.06 -8.42 -13.72
C VAL A 73 -16.66 -7.17 -13.10
N ASP A 74 -16.96 -7.23 -11.81
CA ASP A 74 -17.31 -6.05 -11.02
C ASP A 74 -16.19 -5.77 -10.03
N VAL A 75 -15.69 -4.54 -10.00
CA VAL A 75 -14.64 -4.09 -9.08
C VAL A 75 -15.21 -2.99 -8.19
N MET A 76 -15.14 -3.19 -6.89
CA MET A 76 -15.69 -2.31 -5.87
C MET A 76 -14.57 -1.89 -4.92
N VAL A 77 -14.64 -0.66 -4.42
CA VAL A 77 -13.65 -0.06 -3.51
C VAL A 77 -14.36 0.32 -2.22
N GLU A 78 -13.73 0.08 -1.07
CA GLU A 78 -14.33 0.29 0.26
C GLU A 78 -15.67 -0.47 0.42
N GLU A 79 -15.72 -1.73 0.02
CA GLU A 79 -16.95 -2.53 0.12
C GLU A 79 -17.21 -2.89 1.58
N THR A 80 -18.31 -2.39 2.14
CA THR A 80 -18.72 -2.74 3.51
C THR A 80 -19.30 -4.16 3.54
N VAL A 81 -18.70 -5.01 4.36
CA VAL A 81 -19.23 -6.31 4.75
C VAL A 81 -19.55 -6.37 6.23
N GLU A 82 -20.44 -7.30 6.61
CA GLU A 82 -20.81 -7.52 8.00
C GLU A 82 -20.64 -9.00 8.36
N THR A 83 -19.93 -9.29 9.45
CA THR A 83 -19.83 -10.66 9.96
C THR A 83 -21.17 -11.14 10.50
N SER A 84 -21.36 -12.44 10.63
CA SER A 84 -22.58 -13.00 11.27
C SER A 84 -22.81 -12.51 12.70
N ALA A 85 -21.79 -11.94 13.36
CA ALA A 85 -21.87 -11.34 14.69
C ALA A 85 -22.23 -9.83 14.67
N GLY A 86 -22.53 -9.26 13.50
CA GLY A 86 -22.90 -7.85 13.32
C GLY A 86 -21.71 -6.88 13.27
N LYS A 87 -20.49 -7.39 13.08
CA LYS A 87 -19.28 -6.55 13.02
C LYS A 87 -19.06 -6.07 11.59
N ARG A 88 -19.07 -4.75 11.40
CA ARG A 88 -18.80 -4.13 10.09
C ARG A 88 -17.31 -3.99 9.82
N ARG A 89 -16.94 -4.23 8.56
CA ARG A 89 -15.61 -4.06 7.98
C ARG A 89 -15.76 -3.48 6.59
N ASP A 90 -14.81 -2.65 6.19
CA ASP A 90 -14.72 -2.12 4.84
C ASP A 90 -13.49 -2.77 4.20
N ILE A 91 -13.68 -3.44 3.07
CA ILE A 91 -12.60 -4.11 2.34
C ILE A 91 -12.12 -3.18 1.25
N ASP A 92 -10.81 -2.94 1.21
CA ASP A 92 -10.20 -1.96 0.30
C ASP A 92 -10.61 -2.18 -1.15
N ILE A 93 -10.57 -3.42 -1.65
CA ILE A 93 -11.07 -3.78 -2.99
C ILE A 93 -11.74 -5.15 -2.97
N VAL A 94 -12.91 -5.25 -3.61
CA VAL A 94 -13.59 -6.53 -3.88
C VAL A 94 -13.76 -6.69 -5.39
N ILE A 95 -13.31 -7.83 -5.92
CA ILE A 95 -13.49 -8.22 -7.33
C ILE A 95 -14.44 -9.40 -7.40
N ILE A 96 -15.50 -9.25 -8.17
CA ILE A 96 -16.47 -10.30 -8.45
C ILE A 96 -16.27 -10.77 -9.89
N LEU A 97 -15.99 -12.06 -10.06
CA LEU A 97 -15.89 -12.72 -11.36
C LEU A 97 -17.08 -13.68 -11.52
N SER A 98 -17.86 -13.52 -12.59
CA SER A 98 -19.03 -14.36 -12.80
C SER A 98 -19.30 -14.75 -14.24
N LYS A 99 -19.81 -15.98 -14.43
CA LYS A 99 -20.32 -16.50 -15.71
C LYS A 99 -21.37 -17.58 -15.45
N GLY A 100 -22.64 -17.22 -15.65
CA GLY A 100 -23.75 -18.10 -15.28
C GLY A 100 -23.74 -18.34 -13.76
N ASP A 101 -23.76 -19.61 -13.37
CA ASP A 101 -23.75 -20.02 -11.96
C ASP A 101 -22.33 -20.06 -11.35
N ILE A 102 -21.28 -19.88 -12.15
CA ILE A 102 -19.91 -19.81 -11.65
C ILE A 102 -19.66 -18.41 -11.11
N PHE A 103 -19.34 -18.32 -9.82
CA PHE A 103 -19.27 -17.07 -9.08
C PHE A 103 -18.10 -17.08 -8.08
N HIS A 104 -17.16 -16.15 -8.26
CA HIS A 104 -15.95 -16.05 -7.46
C HIS A 104 -15.78 -14.63 -6.93
N VAL A 105 -15.46 -14.50 -5.64
CA VAL A 105 -15.21 -13.23 -4.97
C VAL A 105 -13.76 -13.18 -4.48
N LEU A 106 -13.00 -12.19 -4.92
CA LEU A 106 -11.64 -11.92 -4.47
C LEU A 106 -11.65 -10.64 -3.61
N GLY A 107 -11.39 -10.79 -2.31
CA GLY A 107 -11.10 -9.68 -1.42
C GLY A 107 -9.62 -9.29 -1.52
N ILE A 108 -9.33 -8.00 -1.54
CA ILE A 108 -7.97 -7.46 -1.49
C ILE A 108 -7.92 -6.47 -0.34
N GLU A 109 -7.01 -6.74 0.60
CA GLU A 109 -6.67 -5.81 1.68
C GLU A 109 -5.28 -5.23 1.40
N ASN A 110 -5.17 -3.92 1.38
CA ASN A 110 -4.00 -3.15 0.99
C ASN A 110 -3.48 -2.30 2.15
N LYS A 111 -2.29 -2.64 2.62
CA LYS A 111 -1.49 -1.79 3.51
C LYS A 111 -0.31 -1.23 2.73
N ILE A 112 -0.15 0.10 2.75
CA ILE A 112 1.05 0.77 2.22
C ILE A 112 2.05 1.13 3.35
N ARG A 113 1.64 0.98 4.62
CA ARG A 113 2.43 1.29 5.83
C ARG A 113 2.47 0.12 6.82
N LYS A 114 3.53 0.04 7.62
CA LYS A 114 3.73 -1.04 8.62
C LYS A 114 2.85 -0.91 9.87
N SER A 115 2.45 0.31 10.23
CA SER A 115 1.70 0.63 11.45
C SER A 115 0.22 0.22 11.42
N ALA A 116 -0.32 -0.10 10.23
CA ALA A 116 -1.75 -0.17 9.96
C ALA A 116 -2.40 -1.57 10.12
N CYS A 117 -1.89 -2.46 10.98
CA CYS A 117 -2.44 -3.83 11.08
C CYS A 117 -3.31 -4.04 12.34
N ASP A 118 -4.63 -4.05 12.19
CA ASP A 118 -5.52 -4.70 13.16
C ASP A 118 -5.41 -6.21 12.98
N HIS A 119 -5.03 -6.93 14.03
CA HIS A 119 -4.72 -8.36 13.97
C HIS A 119 -5.90 -9.19 13.48
N ASN A 120 -7.14 -8.84 13.85
CA ASN A 120 -8.33 -9.60 13.50
C ASN A 120 -9.03 -9.11 12.22
N GLN A 121 -8.63 -7.95 11.69
CA GLN A 121 -9.30 -7.29 10.57
C GLN A 121 -9.49 -8.23 9.37
N LEU A 122 -8.41 -8.85 8.92
CA LEU A 122 -8.41 -9.74 7.74
C LEU A 122 -9.35 -10.94 7.89
N LYS A 123 -9.43 -11.48 9.12
CA LYS A 123 -10.33 -12.58 9.45
C LYS A 123 -11.79 -12.12 9.43
N ASP A 124 -12.08 -10.98 10.06
CA ASP A 124 -13.43 -10.41 10.09
C ASP A 124 -13.92 -10.07 8.67
N GLU A 125 -13.04 -9.56 7.80
CA GLU A 125 -13.35 -9.25 6.40
C GLU A 125 -13.70 -10.50 5.60
N TYR A 126 -12.93 -11.57 5.77
CA TYR A 126 -13.26 -12.87 5.20
C TYR A 126 -14.63 -13.38 5.70
N GLU A 127 -14.89 -13.34 7.00
CA GLU A 127 -16.17 -13.77 7.58
C GLU A 127 -17.34 -12.92 7.05
N GLY A 128 -17.12 -11.62 6.83
CA GLY A 128 -18.08 -10.72 6.22
C GLY A 128 -18.35 -11.03 4.76
N LEU A 129 -17.31 -11.29 3.95
CA LEU A 129 -17.48 -11.73 2.56
C LEU A 129 -18.23 -13.05 2.46
N ALA A 130 -17.87 -14.04 3.29
CA ALA A 130 -18.54 -15.34 3.33
C ALA A 130 -20.02 -15.22 3.73
N SER A 131 -20.35 -14.26 4.58
CA SER A 131 -21.75 -13.97 4.95
C SER A 131 -22.50 -13.25 3.83
N SER A 132 -21.83 -12.33 3.12
CA SER A 132 -22.44 -11.52 2.06
C SER A 132 -22.59 -12.29 0.74
N TYR A 133 -21.74 -13.29 0.52
CA TYR A 133 -21.65 -14.08 -0.71
C TYR A 133 -21.58 -15.58 -0.40
N PRO A 134 -22.64 -16.19 0.16
CA PRO A 134 -22.60 -17.54 0.72
C PRO A 134 -22.36 -18.65 -0.32
N ASP A 135 -22.75 -18.42 -1.57
CA ASP A 135 -22.60 -19.38 -2.67
C ASP A 135 -21.32 -19.13 -3.50
N ALA A 136 -20.51 -18.13 -3.13
CA ALA A 136 -19.29 -17.78 -3.86
C ALA A 136 -18.09 -18.60 -3.41
N GLU A 137 -17.22 -18.92 -4.37
CA GLU A 137 -15.85 -19.26 -4.02
C GLU A 137 -15.08 -17.99 -3.63
N ILE A 138 -14.47 -17.98 -2.44
CA ILE A 138 -13.78 -16.80 -1.92
C ILE A 138 -12.27 -16.99 -2.00
N SER A 139 -11.57 -15.94 -2.40
CA SER A 139 -10.12 -15.82 -2.31
C SER A 139 -9.72 -14.49 -1.69
N PHE A 140 -8.50 -14.43 -1.17
CA PHE A 140 -8.02 -13.22 -0.49
C PHE A 140 -6.57 -12.87 -0.88
N LEU A 141 -6.34 -11.63 -1.27
CA LEU A 141 -5.00 -11.07 -1.47
C LEU A 141 -4.71 -10.09 -0.34
N TYR A 142 -3.68 -10.36 0.45
CA TYR A 142 -3.18 -9.41 1.44
C TYR A 142 -1.91 -8.75 0.90
N LEU A 143 -1.96 -7.45 0.66
CA LEU A 143 -0.88 -6.67 0.08
C LEU A 143 -0.28 -5.74 1.13
N THR A 144 1.01 -5.88 1.44
CA THR A 144 1.67 -5.14 2.53
C THR A 144 3.01 -4.54 2.07
N PRO A 145 3.58 -3.53 2.76
CA PRO A 145 4.90 -2.98 2.37
C PRO A 145 6.07 -3.96 2.55
N GLY A 146 5.83 -5.06 3.25
CA GLY A 146 6.78 -6.14 3.50
C GLY A 146 6.17 -7.20 4.43
N LYS A 147 6.94 -8.22 4.79
CA LYS A 147 6.45 -9.38 5.57
C LYS A 147 6.92 -9.38 7.03
N SER A 148 6.57 -8.33 7.78
CA SER A 148 6.79 -8.30 9.24
C SER A 148 5.98 -9.40 9.94
N ASN A 149 6.36 -9.75 11.18
CA ASN A 149 5.65 -10.78 11.94
C ASN A 149 4.18 -10.40 12.16
N ARG A 150 3.89 -9.13 12.43
CA ARG A 150 2.51 -8.63 12.59
C ARG A 150 1.62 -8.94 11.38
N PHE A 151 2.13 -8.73 10.16
CA PHE A 151 1.40 -9.06 8.95
C PHE A 151 1.24 -10.57 8.74
N LYS A 152 2.29 -11.35 9.01
CA LYS A 152 2.21 -12.81 8.93
C LYS A 152 1.20 -13.38 9.90
N ASP A 153 1.14 -12.85 11.12
CA ASP A 153 0.24 -13.32 12.16
C ASP A 153 -1.22 -12.98 11.84
N ALA A 154 -1.50 -11.78 11.30
CA ALA A 154 -2.83 -11.46 10.78
C ALA A 154 -3.23 -12.36 9.59
N PHE A 155 -2.30 -12.58 8.64
CA PHE A 155 -2.55 -13.44 7.48
C PHE A 155 -2.87 -14.88 7.87
N ARG A 156 -2.21 -15.42 8.89
CA ARG A 156 -2.45 -16.78 9.43
C ARG A 156 -3.85 -16.99 10.02
N LEU A 157 -4.61 -15.93 10.29
CA LEU A 157 -5.98 -16.05 10.78
C LEU A 157 -7.00 -16.34 9.67
N LEU A 158 -6.61 -16.19 8.40
CA LEU A 158 -7.44 -16.64 7.29
C LEU A 158 -7.58 -18.17 7.32
N PRO A 159 -8.74 -18.73 6.92
CA PRO A 159 -8.90 -20.18 6.90
C PRO A 159 -7.94 -20.87 5.93
N GLU A 160 -7.33 -21.98 6.35
CA GLU A 160 -6.36 -22.73 5.52
C GLU A 160 -6.95 -23.26 4.20
N LYS A 161 -8.28 -23.41 4.12
CA LYS A 161 -8.98 -23.97 2.96
C LYS A 161 -9.22 -22.96 1.84
N ILE A 162 -9.03 -21.66 2.08
CA ILE A 162 -9.25 -20.64 1.06
C ILE A 162 -7.98 -20.39 0.27
N THR A 163 -8.13 -20.08 -1.01
CA THR A 163 -7.00 -19.58 -1.79
C THR A 163 -6.68 -18.18 -1.31
N SER A 164 -5.49 -18.01 -0.76
CA SER A 164 -5.02 -16.71 -0.28
C SER A 164 -3.56 -16.51 -0.59
N LEU A 165 -3.18 -15.25 -0.85
CA LEU A 165 -1.80 -14.87 -1.12
C LEU A 165 -1.41 -13.65 -0.26
N HIS A 166 -0.29 -13.76 0.45
CA HIS A 166 0.37 -12.62 1.08
C HIS A 166 1.49 -12.11 0.18
N LEU A 167 1.25 -10.95 -0.44
CA LEU A 167 2.15 -10.31 -1.38
C LEU A 167 2.75 -9.04 -0.76
N SER A 168 4.02 -8.78 -1.04
CA SER A 168 4.63 -7.50 -0.71
C SER A 168 4.58 -6.54 -1.89
N TRP A 169 4.50 -5.24 -1.63
CA TRP A 169 4.55 -4.20 -2.66
C TRP A 169 5.89 -4.21 -3.42
N THR A 170 6.99 -4.28 -2.68
CA THR A 170 8.36 -4.14 -3.18
C THR A 170 9.28 -5.14 -2.49
N LYS A 171 10.40 -5.47 -3.13
CA LYS A 171 11.37 -6.41 -2.55
C LYS A 171 11.97 -5.84 -1.26
N THR A 172 11.95 -6.63 -0.20
CA THR A 172 12.75 -6.36 0.99
C THR A 172 14.16 -6.93 0.81
N ALA A 173 15.19 -6.21 1.29
CA ALA A 173 16.59 -6.60 1.14
C ALA A 173 16.93 -8.02 1.65
N SER A 174 16.10 -8.57 2.55
CA SER A 174 16.25 -9.89 3.15
C SER A 174 15.68 -11.04 2.32
N VAL A 175 14.92 -10.79 1.24
CA VAL A 175 14.27 -11.84 0.44
C VAL A 175 14.33 -11.48 -1.05
N LEU A 176 15.36 -11.96 -1.76
CA LEU A 176 15.62 -11.61 -3.16
C LEU A 176 14.69 -12.34 -4.16
N ASP A 177 14.24 -13.54 -3.81
CA ASP A 177 13.45 -14.44 -4.67
C ASP A 177 11.93 -14.30 -4.51
N GLU A 178 11.47 -13.34 -3.69
CA GLU A 178 10.05 -13.08 -3.53
C GLU A 178 9.48 -12.33 -4.75
N VAL A 179 8.39 -12.84 -5.31
CA VAL A 179 7.57 -12.11 -6.29
C VAL A 179 6.82 -11.00 -5.54
N THR A 180 6.87 -9.78 -6.07
CA THR A 180 6.20 -8.62 -5.47
C THR A 180 5.18 -8.02 -6.43
N PHE A 181 4.29 -7.16 -5.92
CA PHE A 181 3.31 -6.49 -6.78
C PHE A 181 3.99 -5.65 -7.87
N THR A 182 5.07 -4.94 -7.55
CA THR A 182 5.84 -4.20 -8.57
C THR A 182 6.46 -5.12 -9.62
N ASP A 183 6.77 -6.38 -9.29
CA ASP A 183 7.26 -7.35 -10.28
C ASP A 183 6.17 -7.79 -11.26
N ILE A 184 4.89 -7.86 -10.84
CA ILE A 184 3.74 -8.08 -11.74
C ILE A 184 3.69 -6.97 -12.79
N LEU A 185 3.80 -5.70 -12.35
CA LEU A 185 3.79 -4.54 -13.24
C LEU A 185 5.01 -4.52 -14.18
N ARG A 186 6.20 -4.87 -13.67
CA ARG A 186 7.42 -5.00 -14.50
C ARG A 186 7.29 -6.10 -15.54
N ASN A 187 6.69 -7.23 -15.19
CA ASN A 187 6.48 -8.33 -16.13
C ASN A 187 5.61 -7.89 -17.29
N ILE A 188 4.53 -7.14 -17.06
CA ILE A 188 3.70 -6.55 -18.12
C ILE A 188 4.51 -5.63 -19.03
N LEU A 189 5.32 -4.73 -18.47
CA LEU A 189 6.18 -3.83 -19.25
C LEU A 189 7.24 -4.60 -20.06
N ARG A 190 7.78 -5.68 -19.50
CA ARG A 190 8.74 -6.55 -20.17
C ARG A 190 8.08 -7.30 -21.31
N ASP A 191 6.90 -7.88 -21.08
CA ASP A 191 6.16 -8.64 -22.08
C ASP A 191 5.74 -7.73 -23.26
N ASP A 192 5.40 -6.46 -22.99
CA ASP A 192 5.20 -5.43 -24.03
C ASP A 192 6.48 -5.17 -24.84
N THR A 193 7.62 -5.03 -24.16
CA THR A 193 8.92 -4.80 -24.81
C THR A 193 9.37 -5.99 -25.66
N GLU A 194 9.04 -7.20 -25.21
CA GLU A 194 9.38 -8.47 -25.87
C GLU A 194 8.33 -8.92 -26.90
N ALA A 195 7.31 -8.10 -27.18
CA ALA A 195 6.21 -8.40 -28.11
C ALA A 195 5.44 -9.70 -27.78
N LYS A 196 5.32 -10.02 -26.49
CA LYS A 196 4.53 -11.16 -25.98
C LYS A 196 3.06 -10.83 -25.77
N ILE A 197 2.74 -9.54 -25.71
CA ILE A 197 1.39 -9.01 -25.56
C ILE A 197 1.15 -7.91 -26.60
N ASP A 198 -0.12 -7.52 -26.76
CA ASP A 198 -0.46 -6.38 -27.60
C ASP A 198 0.22 -5.10 -27.10
N PRO A 199 0.70 -4.23 -28.00
CA PRO A 199 1.45 -3.05 -27.60
C PRO A 199 0.65 -2.14 -26.67
N LEU A 200 1.26 -1.81 -25.53
CA LEU A 200 0.70 -0.83 -24.60
C LEU A 200 0.84 0.57 -25.16
N SER A 201 -0.14 1.44 -24.84
CA SER A 201 -0.02 2.86 -25.17
C SER A 201 1.13 3.51 -24.39
N GLN A 202 1.61 4.66 -24.87
CA GLN A 202 2.67 5.39 -24.15
C GLN A 202 2.19 5.85 -22.77
N GLU A 203 0.93 6.23 -22.66
CA GLU A 203 0.27 6.67 -21.44
C GLU A 203 0.26 5.53 -20.41
N VAL A 204 -0.18 4.33 -20.80
CA VAL A 204 -0.13 3.13 -19.93
C VAL A 204 1.28 2.90 -19.42
N ARG A 205 2.26 2.84 -20.32
CA ARG A 205 3.66 2.58 -19.95
C ARG A 205 4.15 3.60 -18.93
N PHE A 206 3.80 4.86 -19.12
CA PHE A 206 4.20 5.94 -18.23
C PHE A 206 3.51 5.86 -16.87
N VAL A 207 2.22 5.52 -16.83
CA VAL A 207 1.46 5.31 -15.59
C VAL A 207 2.04 4.14 -14.79
N LEU A 208 2.27 2.98 -15.43
CA LEU A 208 2.84 1.81 -14.75
C LEU A 208 4.25 2.10 -14.20
N LYS A 209 5.12 2.74 -15.00
CA LYS A 209 6.46 3.15 -14.55
C LYS A 209 6.41 4.14 -13.40
N SER A 210 5.52 5.13 -13.48
CA SER A 210 5.31 6.13 -12.43
C SER A 210 4.88 5.48 -11.12
N PHE A 211 3.95 4.53 -11.18
CA PHE A 211 3.45 3.82 -10.02
C PHE A 211 4.48 2.88 -9.41
N ILE A 212 5.24 2.13 -10.22
CA ILE A 212 6.37 1.32 -9.73
C ILE A 212 7.34 2.20 -8.94
N LEU A 213 7.79 3.31 -9.52
CA LEU A 213 8.73 4.22 -8.85
C LEU A 213 8.16 4.82 -7.57
N PHE A 214 6.86 5.12 -7.54
CA PHE A 214 6.18 5.64 -6.36
C PHE A 214 6.10 4.60 -5.24
N ALA A 215 5.75 3.36 -5.56
CA ALA A 215 5.74 2.24 -4.60
C ALA A 215 7.15 1.94 -4.07
N GLU A 216 8.17 1.94 -4.92
CA GLU A 216 9.59 1.81 -4.53
C GLU A 216 10.08 2.97 -3.66
N ASN A 217 9.40 4.11 -3.73
CA ASN A 217 9.64 5.23 -2.84
C ASN A 217 8.85 5.15 -1.52
N GLY A 218 8.23 4.00 -1.23
CA GLY A 218 7.39 3.82 -0.05
C GLY A 218 6.14 4.69 -0.07
N PHE A 219 5.60 4.97 -1.27
CA PHE A 219 4.42 5.80 -1.49
C PHE A 219 4.60 7.25 -1.00
N ARG A 220 5.81 7.80 -1.15
CA ARG A 220 6.16 9.19 -0.80
C ARG A 220 6.51 9.99 -2.05
N SER A 221 6.30 11.31 -2.00
CA SER A 221 6.71 12.20 -3.10
C SER A 221 8.24 12.29 -3.23
N GLN A 222 8.74 12.51 -4.44
CA GLN A 222 10.16 12.76 -4.68
C GLN A 222 10.64 14.04 -3.98
N THR A 223 9.80 15.08 -3.89
CA THR A 223 10.09 16.31 -3.13
C THR A 223 10.30 16.02 -1.64
N TYR A 224 9.60 15.05 -1.06
CA TYR A 224 9.84 14.59 0.30
C TYR A 224 11.25 13.98 0.45
N LYS A 225 11.65 13.10 -0.49
CA LYS A 225 13.00 12.53 -0.53
C LYS A 225 14.06 13.62 -0.70
N GLU A 226 13.87 14.54 -1.65
CA GLU A 226 14.80 15.64 -1.90
C GLU A 226 14.85 16.63 -0.75
N ALA A 227 13.76 16.93 -0.04
CA ALA A 227 13.79 17.74 1.18
C ALA A 227 14.59 17.01 2.29
N SER A 228 14.44 15.70 2.42
CA SER A 228 15.26 14.91 3.36
C SER A 228 16.74 14.84 2.95
N ALA A 229 17.05 14.83 1.64
CA ALA A 229 18.42 14.79 1.13
C ALA A 229 19.10 16.17 1.04
N SER A 230 18.41 17.21 0.59
CA SER A 230 18.93 18.58 0.37
C SER A 230 19.20 19.36 1.64
N VAL A 231 18.60 18.98 2.77
CA VAL A 231 19.00 19.50 4.08
C VAL A 231 20.43 19.07 4.46
N SER A 232 21.08 18.17 3.70
CA SER A 232 22.52 17.92 3.82
C SER A 232 23.39 19.03 3.21
N GLY A 233 22.86 19.93 2.37
CA GLY A 233 23.62 20.93 1.62
C GLY A 233 23.22 22.39 1.89
N SER A 234 24.06 23.09 2.65
CA SER A 234 24.30 24.55 2.62
C SER A 234 23.10 25.53 2.64
N ARG A 235 22.62 25.83 3.85
CA ARG A 235 22.20 27.17 4.32
C ARG A 235 22.14 27.11 5.85
N THR A 236 23.02 27.86 6.53
CA THR A 236 23.14 28.04 8.00
C THR A 236 22.19 27.15 8.83
N LYS A 237 22.64 25.92 9.13
CA LYS A 237 21.84 24.90 9.80
C LYS A 237 21.48 25.35 11.22
N TYR A 238 20.25 25.83 11.39
CA TYR A 238 19.59 25.92 12.69
C TYR A 238 19.33 24.53 13.30
N PHE A 239 19.59 23.45 12.56
CA PHE A 239 19.44 22.08 13.02
C PHE A 239 20.33 21.12 12.23
N LYS A 240 20.85 20.06 12.88
CA LYS A 240 21.85 19.15 12.30
C LYS A 240 21.33 18.32 11.12
N GLY A 241 20.06 17.92 11.14
CA GLY A 241 19.46 17.20 10.01
C GLY A 241 17.94 17.03 10.10
N VAL A 242 17.39 16.27 9.15
CA VAL A 242 15.97 15.89 9.12
C VAL A 242 15.89 14.38 8.95
N VAL A 243 14.92 13.77 9.64
CA VAL A 243 14.56 12.37 9.46
C VAL A 243 13.10 12.22 9.05
N ALA A 244 12.83 11.12 8.37
CA ALA A 244 11.59 10.90 7.67
C ALA A 244 10.62 10.06 8.52
N GLY A 245 9.60 10.70 9.10
CA GLY A 245 8.60 10.03 9.93
C GLY A 245 9.17 9.43 11.22
N LEU A 246 8.37 8.59 11.87
CA LEU A 246 8.72 7.95 13.14
C LEU A 246 9.88 6.94 12.99
N GLU A 247 9.87 6.12 11.92
CA GLU A 247 10.95 5.17 11.64
C GLU A 247 12.32 5.88 11.52
N GLY A 248 12.35 7.06 10.88
CA GLY A 248 13.57 7.84 10.74
C GLY A 248 14.16 8.28 12.08
N ILE A 249 13.33 8.56 13.09
CA ILE A 249 13.79 8.93 14.43
C ILE A 249 14.49 7.76 15.12
N GLU A 250 13.98 6.54 14.94
CA GLU A 250 14.58 5.33 15.52
C GLU A 250 15.98 5.06 14.94
N THR A 251 16.20 5.41 13.67
CA THR A 251 17.51 5.26 12.99
C THR A 251 18.58 6.29 13.40
N LEU A 252 18.22 7.36 14.12
CA LEU A 252 19.20 8.30 14.66
C LEU A 252 20.03 7.57 15.72
N SER A 253 21.35 7.45 15.50
CA SER A 253 22.26 6.55 16.23
C SER A 253 22.33 6.78 17.76
N GLU A 254 23.04 5.90 18.46
CA GLU A 254 23.39 5.90 19.91
C GLU A 254 24.20 7.15 20.38
N GLN A 255 24.02 8.31 19.76
CA GLN A 255 24.55 9.57 20.25
C GLN A 255 23.80 9.96 21.53
N LYS A 256 24.56 10.28 22.58
CA LYS A 256 24.06 10.45 23.95
C LYS A 256 23.00 11.54 24.13
N GLU A 257 22.91 12.50 23.22
CA GLU A 257 21.97 13.63 23.34
C GLU A 257 21.46 14.01 21.95
N VAL A 258 20.32 13.44 21.56
CA VAL A 258 19.62 13.77 20.31
C VAL A 258 18.28 14.41 20.64
N PHE A 259 17.99 15.55 20.02
CA PHE A 259 16.74 16.28 20.21
C PHE A 259 15.94 16.33 18.91
N ILE A 260 14.64 16.07 19.03
CA ILE A 260 13.67 16.07 17.94
C ILE A 260 12.84 17.36 18.00
N GLY A 261 12.83 18.10 16.90
CA GLY A 261 12.10 19.35 16.76
C GLY A 261 10.59 19.11 16.59
N TYR A 262 9.81 19.52 17.57
CA TYR A 262 8.35 19.50 17.54
C TYR A 262 7.78 20.77 18.19
N ILE A 263 7.09 21.61 17.40
CA ILE A 263 6.58 22.90 17.89
C ILE A 263 5.55 22.66 18.98
N GLY A 264 5.74 23.31 20.14
CA GLY A 264 4.90 23.09 21.33
C GLY A 264 5.36 21.91 22.21
N GLY A 265 6.40 21.19 21.80
CA GLY A 265 7.07 20.19 22.61
C GLY A 265 6.17 19.03 23.01
N ILE A 266 6.45 18.46 24.18
CA ILE A 266 5.77 17.27 24.72
C ILE A 266 4.25 17.46 24.79
N ASN A 267 3.78 18.63 25.23
CA ASN A 267 2.36 18.91 25.40
C ASN A 267 1.57 18.79 24.09
N GLU A 268 2.13 19.28 22.99
CA GLU A 268 1.49 19.15 21.68
C GLU A 268 1.67 17.74 21.09
N LEU A 269 2.80 17.07 21.34
CA LEU A 269 3.00 15.68 20.94
C LEU A 269 1.99 14.73 21.62
N GLN A 270 1.66 15.00 22.88
CA GLN A 270 0.65 14.25 23.63
C GLN A 270 -0.76 14.47 23.09
N LYS A 271 -1.05 15.59 22.43
CA LYS A 271 -2.36 15.86 21.78
C LYS A 271 -2.42 15.42 20.32
N ALA A 272 -1.27 15.21 19.69
CA ALA A 272 -1.19 14.80 18.29
C ALA A 272 -1.90 13.45 18.05
N ASP A 273 -2.33 13.25 16.81
CA ASP A 273 -2.76 11.96 16.29
C ASP A 273 -1.62 11.32 15.46
N LEU A 274 -1.74 10.02 15.17
CA LEU A 274 -0.71 9.28 14.42
C LEU A 274 -0.54 9.85 13.00
N SER A 275 -1.65 10.21 12.35
CA SER A 275 -1.66 10.72 10.97
C SER A 275 -0.83 12.00 10.79
N GLN A 276 -0.74 12.83 11.83
CA GLN A 276 0.06 14.06 11.87
C GLN A 276 1.56 13.81 11.97
N LEU A 277 1.98 12.63 12.40
CA LEU A 277 3.38 12.32 12.72
C LEU A 277 4.02 11.37 11.71
N GLU A 278 3.29 10.39 11.18
CA GLU A 278 3.88 9.36 10.30
C GLU A 278 4.51 9.91 9.03
N ASN A 279 3.92 10.96 8.45
CA ASN A 279 4.40 11.61 7.23
C ASN A 279 5.21 12.87 7.50
N ARG A 280 5.40 13.21 8.78
CA ARG A 280 6.07 14.46 9.12
C ARG A 280 7.59 14.29 9.01
N PRO A 281 8.30 15.14 8.26
CA PRO A 281 9.74 15.24 8.39
C PRO A 281 10.07 15.89 9.74
N PHE A 282 10.87 15.21 10.55
CA PHE A 282 11.31 15.71 11.86
C PHE A 282 12.71 16.29 11.77
N LYS A 283 12.87 17.52 12.25
CA LYS A 283 14.19 18.12 12.42
C LYS A 283 14.85 17.46 13.63
N TRP A 284 16.16 17.23 13.57
CA TRP A 284 16.92 16.76 14.70
C TRP A 284 18.22 17.55 14.87
N ASP A 285 18.69 17.61 16.11
CA ASP A 285 19.97 18.23 16.48
C ASP A 285 20.59 17.50 17.69
N ASP A 286 21.89 17.68 17.90
CA ASP A 286 22.64 17.19 19.07
C ASP A 286 23.00 18.31 20.05
N ASN A 287 22.57 19.54 19.78
CA ASN A 287 22.72 20.69 20.68
C ASN A 287 21.48 21.61 20.58
N LEU A 288 21.14 22.31 21.65
CA LEU A 288 20.04 23.28 21.71
C LEU A 288 20.48 24.74 21.76
N ASP A 289 21.77 25.05 21.61
CA ASP A 289 22.26 26.44 21.60
C ASP A 289 21.56 27.31 20.55
N GLY A 290 21.06 28.47 20.99
CA GLY A 290 20.29 29.40 20.15
C GLY A 290 18.88 28.91 19.79
N LYS A 291 18.43 27.80 20.39
CA LYS A 291 17.12 27.19 20.10
C LYS A 291 16.13 27.40 21.23
N LYS A 292 14.85 27.53 20.87
CA LYS A 292 13.77 27.55 21.86
C LYS A 292 13.55 26.12 22.38
N ALA A 293 14.14 25.79 23.53
CA ALA A 293 14.12 24.45 24.12
C ALA A 293 12.71 23.83 24.21
N SER A 294 11.66 24.64 24.43
CA SER A 294 10.27 24.15 24.47
C SER A 294 9.75 23.51 23.17
N ASN A 295 10.46 23.68 22.06
CA ASN A 295 10.11 23.10 20.75
C ASN A 295 10.98 21.88 20.40
N TRP A 296 11.81 21.42 21.32
CA TRP A 296 12.73 20.31 21.12
C TRP A 296 12.52 19.29 22.23
N ILE A 297 12.41 18.03 21.86
CA ILE A 297 12.10 16.92 22.76
C ILE A 297 13.27 15.95 22.68
N GLU A 298 13.77 15.47 23.80
CA GLU A 298 14.80 14.44 23.80
C GLU A 298 14.30 13.19 23.06
N LYS A 299 15.16 12.57 22.26
CA LYS A 299 14.79 11.44 21.39
C LYS A 299 14.11 10.32 22.18
N ASP A 300 14.69 9.92 23.31
CA ASP A 300 14.17 8.81 24.10
C ASP A 300 12.81 9.14 24.73
N GLU A 301 12.59 10.41 25.08
CA GLU A 301 11.29 10.88 25.55
C GLU A 301 10.26 10.92 24.41
N PHE A 302 10.66 11.42 23.23
CA PHE A 302 9.81 11.42 22.04
C PHE A 302 9.37 10.00 21.68
N VAL A 303 10.32 9.08 21.55
CA VAL A 303 10.09 7.66 21.27
C VAL A 303 9.25 7.02 22.38
N GLY A 304 9.52 7.34 23.65
CA GLY A 304 8.74 6.85 24.78
C GLY A 304 7.27 7.28 24.73
N ILE A 305 6.97 8.52 24.32
CA ILE A 305 5.59 9.00 24.14
C ILE A 305 4.91 8.28 22.97
N VAL A 306 5.61 8.13 21.86
CA VAL A 306 5.12 7.43 20.66
C VAL A 306 4.83 5.95 20.97
N LYS A 307 5.74 5.26 21.66
CA LYS A 307 5.55 3.87 22.12
C LYS A 307 4.37 3.73 23.08
N LYS A 308 4.23 4.64 24.06
CA LYS A 308 3.07 4.66 24.98
C LYS A 308 1.73 4.80 24.26
N LYS A 309 1.72 5.48 23.11
CA LYS A 309 0.53 5.63 22.27
C LYS A 309 0.31 4.48 21.27
N GLY A 310 1.22 3.48 21.24
CA GLY A 310 1.09 2.30 20.37
C GLY A 310 1.40 2.58 18.90
N TRP A 311 2.22 3.60 18.62
CA TRP A 311 2.45 4.11 17.27
C TRP A 311 3.74 3.60 16.59
N THR A 312 4.64 2.99 17.35
CA THR A 312 5.81 2.26 16.83
C THR A 312 5.92 0.90 17.52
N ASP A 313 6.58 -0.06 16.85
CA ASP A 313 6.79 -1.39 17.42
C ASP A 313 7.88 -1.37 18.52
N SER A 314 7.87 -2.40 19.37
CA SER A 314 8.77 -2.56 20.52
C SER A 314 10.22 -2.70 20.11
#